data_AF-A0A1T4L0Y4-F1
#
_entry.id   AF-A0A1T4L0Y4-F1
#
_cell.length_a   1.000
_cell.length_b   1.000
_cell.length_c   1.000
_cell.angle_alpha   90.00
_cell.angle_beta   90.00
_cell.angle_gamma   90.00
#
_symmetry.space_group_name_H-M   'P 1'
#
loop_
_entity.id
_entity.type
_entity.pdbx_description
1 polymer ?
#
loop_
_entity_poly.entity_id
_entity_poly.type
_entity_poly.pdbx_seq_one_letter_code
_entity_poly.pdbx_strand_id
1 'polypeptide(L)'
;MRLPVMLTVLLLTGVCSAAVAQTSKDNTTVKPVILGYITSGKITEASGIASSSTMPGYFWTHNDSGNKPDVYLLDHQARLACTVKLDDVTNRDMEDIAEGIGPVKGKHYVYVGDIGDNGGKRKHIRIYRFKEPTKIPGKSLHIRPDVLTLEYPNGPRDAETLLIDPIGKKIYIVSKREGKVSLYKTNQLLFKDGDNATLEQLITLPYTWVTSGDISKDGRHIVIKTLTDVYYWHRNANETVEQAMARPAQRLPYTIEKQGEGITITPGNDGYVTISEGKDTPVNFYQWKF
;
A
#
# COMPACT_ATOMS: atom_id res chain seq x y z
N MET A 1 77.67 33.84 -12.63
CA MET A 1 76.68 33.21 -13.53
C MET A 1 75.79 32.30 -12.68
N ARG A 2 74.47 32.51 -12.75
CA ARG A 2 73.36 31.73 -12.14
C ARG A 2 73.10 31.89 -10.64
N LEU A 3 72.11 32.72 -10.32
CA LEU A 3 71.25 32.58 -9.15
C LEU A 3 70.53 31.21 -9.17
N PRO A 4 70.26 30.61 -8.01
CA PRO A 4 69.10 29.79 -7.82
C PRO A 4 68.05 30.51 -6.96
N VAL A 5 66.85 30.49 -7.51
CA VAL A 5 65.57 30.96 -6.98
C VAL A 5 64.95 29.81 -6.18
N MET A 6 64.46 30.15 -4.97
CA MET A 6 63.22 29.67 -4.34
C MET A 6 63.05 28.17 -4.02
N LEU A 7 62.65 27.85 -2.78
CA LEU A 7 61.31 27.31 -2.49
C LEU A 7 61.10 27.23 -0.96
N THR A 8 60.41 28.21 -0.40
CA THR A 8 59.87 28.09 0.96
C THR A 8 58.56 27.31 0.84
N VAL A 9 58.58 26.03 1.21
CA VAL A 9 57.37 25.21 1.29
C VAL A 9 56.67 25.55 2.60
N LEU A 10 55.59 26.34 2.51
CA LEU A 10 54.67 26.58 3.61
C LEU A 10 53.71 25.38 3.70
N LEU A 11 53.93 24.45 4.62
CA LEU A 11 52.94 23.42 4.94
C LEU A 11 51.77 24.07 5.71
N LEU A 12 50.68 24.41 5.02
CA LEU A 12 49.38 24.58 5.68
C LEU A 12 48.81 23.19 5.98
N THR A 13 48.88 22.76 7.23
CA THR A 13 48.10 21.63 7.73
C THR A 13 46.63 22.06 7.87
N GLY A 14 45.89 21.96 6.77
CA GLY A 14 44.43 22.12 6.78
C GLY A 14 43.80 21.01 7.61
N VAL A 15 43.32 21.35 8.82
CA VAL A 15 42.46 20.47 9.61
C VAL A 15 41.11 20.43 8.89
N CYS A 16 40.91 19.39 8.08
CA CYS A 16 39.64 19.10 7.46
C CYS A 16 38.72 18.52 8.54
N SER A 17 38.01 19.39 9.27
CA SER A 17 36.91 18.96 10.13
C SER A 17 35.80 18.44 9.23
N ALA A 18 35.79 17.13 8.99
CA ALA A 18 34.64 16.45 8.46
C ALA A 18 33.47 16.66 9.44
N ALA A 19 32.56 17.57 9.11
CA ALA A 19 31.29 17.67 9.79
C ALA A 19 30.56 16.34 9.53
N VAL A 20 30.61 15.45 10.52
CA VAL A 20 29.73 14.30 10.59
C VAL A 20 28.33 14.89 10.65
N ALA A 21 27.59 14.83 9.55
CA ALA A 21 26.17 15.10 9.55
C ALA A 21 25.54 14.04 10.46
N GLN A 22 25.31 14.42 11.72
CA GLN A 22 24.45 13.69 12.62
C GLN A 22 23.07 13.68 11.97
N THR A 23 22.72 12.56 11.33
CA THR A 23 21.33 12.28 11.01
C THR A 23 20.61 12.19 12.35
N SER A 24 19.87 13.23 12.69
CA SER A 24 18.99 13.22 13.83
C SER A 24 18.02 12.05 13.67
N LYS A 25 18.26 10.99 14.46
CA LYS A 25 17.23 10.01 14.80
C LYS A 25 16.20 10.73 15.66
N ASP A 26 15.41 11.60 15.05
CA ASP A 26 14.17 12.05 15.65
C ASP A 26 13.12 10.99 15.30
N ASN A 27 13.23 9.83 15.96
CA ASN A 27 12.10 8.93 16.10
C ASN A 27 11.12 9.63 17.04
N THR A 28 10.42 10.64 16.54
CA THR A 28 9.21 11.14 17.17
C THR A 28 8.30 9.93 17.31
N THR A 29 8.18 9.43 18.54
CA THR A 29 7.39 8.26 18.90
C THR A 29 5.92 8.66 18.86
N VAL A 30 5.41 8.89 17.65
CA VAL A 30 3.98 9.04 17.41
C VAL A 30 3.35 7.70 17.75
N LYS A 31 2.73 7.64 18.92
CA LYS A 31 1.91 6.49 19.29
C LYS A 31 0.60 6.56 18.48
N PRO A 32 0.09 5.41 18.03
CA PRO A 32 -1.20 5.41 17.35
C PRO A 32 -2.32 5.83 18.30
N VAL A 33 -3.33 6.47 17.75
CA VAL A 33 -4.64 6.62 18.36
C VAL A 33 -5.48 5.44 17.89
N ILE A 34 -6.04 4.66 18.82
CA ILE A 34 -7.01 3.62 18.47
C ILE A 34 -8.31 4.31 18.06
N LEU A 35 -8.72 4.15 16.80
CA LEU A 35 -10.00 4.67 16.30
C LEU A 35 -11.17 3.86 16.87
N GLY A 36 -10.98 2.55 16.99
CA GLY A 36 -11.93 1.62 17.58
C GLY A 36 -11.48 0.19 17.40
N TYR A 37 -12.39 -0.75 17.70
CA TYR A 37 -12.13 -2.19 17.63
C TYR A 37 -13.09 -2.86 16.66
N ILE A 38 -12.56 -3.82 15.89
CA ILE A 38 -13.37 -4.66 15.00
C ILE A 38 -14.01 -5.77 15.83
N THR A 39 -15.24 -5.53 16.30
CA THR A 39 -16.00 -6.49 17.12
C THR A 39 -16.97 -7.36 16.33
N SER A 40 -17.10 -7.11 15.02
CA SER A 40 -17.99 -7.88 14.16
C SER A 40 -17.36 -9.24 13.84
N GLY A 41 -17.98 -10.34 14.30
CA GLY A 41 -17.51 -11.70 14.00
C GLY A 41 -17.56 -12.12 12.53
N LYS A 42 -17.96 -11.24 11.61
CA LYS A 42 -17.78 -11.43 10.16
C LYS A 42 -16.36 -11.13 9.69
N ILE A 43 -15.61 -10.35 10.47
CA ILE A 43 -14.26 -9.88 10.12
C ILE A 43 -13.34 -10.46 11.18
N THR A 44 -12.60 -11.50 10.80
CA THR A 44 -11.69 -12.21 11.71
C THR A 44 -10.30 -12.34 11.13
N GLU A 45 -10.15 -12.16 9.82
CA GLU A 45 -8.92 -12.35 9.06
C GLU A 45 -8.71 -11.14 8.16
N ALA A 46 -8.88 -9.93 8.71
CA ALA A 46 -8.75 -8.69 7.95
C ALA A 46 -7.34 -8.57 7.34
N SER A 47 -7.25 -8.55 6.01
CA SER A 47 -5.95 -8.55 5.30
C SER A 47 -5.62 -7.15 4.73
N GLY A 48 -6.51 -6.54 3.94
CA GLY A 48 -6.34 -5.18 3.44
C GLY A 48 -7.14 -4.10 4.18
N ILE A 49 -6.73 -2.83 4.07
CA ILE A 49 -7.57 -1.67 4.42
C ILE A 49 -7.39 -0.53 3.41
N ALA A 50 -8.48 0.16 3.05
CA ALA A 50 -8.45 1.33 2.17
C ALA A 50 -9.36 2.46 2.70
N SER A 51 -8.83 3.67 2.80
CA SER A 51 -9.62 4.86 3.16
C SER A 51 -10.59 5.23 2.05
N SER A 52 -11.84 5.49 2.42
CA SER A 52 -12.89 5.95 1.51
C SER A 52 -12.70 7.42 1.14
N SER A 53 -12.67 7.72 -0.16
CA SER A 53 -12.68 9.12 -0.65
C SER A 53 -14.09 9.71 -0.67
N THR A 54 -15.13 8.88 -0.86
CA THR A 54 -16.51 9.34 -0.96
C THR A 54 -17.22 9.46 0.40
N MET A 55 -16.71 8.79 1.43
CA MET A 55 -17.24 8.77 2.79
C MET A 55 -16.09 8.98 3.79
N PRO A 56 -15.62 10.22 4.01
CA PRO A 56 -14.51 10.50 4.91
C PRO A 56 -14.69 9.87 6.30
N GLY A 57 -13.63 9.25 6.81
CA GLY A 57 -13.63 8.52 8.08
C GLY A 57 -14.13 7.07 7.99
N TYR A 58 -14.56 6.59 6.82
CA TYR A 58 -14.89 5.19 6.59
C TYR A 58 -13.73 4.46 5.89
N PHE A 59 -13.66 3.15 6.15
CA PHE A 59 -12.59 2.30 5.64
C PHE A 59 -13.17 1.03 5.03
N TRP A 60 -12.63 0.61 3.88
CA TRP A 60 -12.93 -0.67 3.27
C TRP A 60 -11.93 -1.72 3.75
N THR A 61 -12.38 -2.95 3.97
CA THR A 61 -11.53 -4.11 4.30
C THR A 61 -12.16 -5.39 3.76
N HIS A 62 -11.45 -6.51 3.81
CA HIS A 62 -11.94 -7.84 3.47
C HIS A 62 -11.21 -8.87 4.35
N ASN A 63 -11.75 -10.09 4.42
CA ASN A 63 -11.01 -11.20 5.01
C ASN A 63 -10.05 -11.83 3.98
N ASP A 64 -9.03 -12.50 4.49
CA ASP A 64 -8.07 -13.32 3.76
C ASP A 64 -8.72 -14.60 3.13
N SER A 65 -7.89 -15.43 2.52
CA SER A 65 -8.15 -16.67 1.79
C SER A 65 -9.23 -17.58 2.37
N GLY A 66 -9.97 -18.24 1.48
CA GLY A 66 -11.00 -19.23 1.85
C GLY A 66 -12.29 -18.68 2.48
N ASN A 67 -12.32 -17.39 2.79
CA ASN A 67 -13.52 -16.71 3.30
C ASN A 67 -14.55 -16.44 2.19
N LYS A 68 -15.69 -15.86 2.59
CA LYS A 68 -16.64 -15.29 1.64
C LYS A 68 -15.98 -14.13 0.87
N PRO A 69 -16.33 -13.91 -0.41
CA PRO A 69 -15.89 -12.78 -1.20
C PRO A 69 -16.66 -11.50 -0.82
N ASP A 70 -16.70 -11.21 0.48
CA ASP A 70 -17.38 -10.05 1.05
C ASP A 70 -16.34 -8.93 1.31
N VAL A 71 -16.69 -7.70 0.95
CA VAL A 71 -15.95 -6.48 1.30
C VAL A 71 -16.76 -5.73 2.37
N TYR A 72 -16.08 -5.25 3.39
CA TYR A 72 -16.70 -4.63 4.55
C TYR A 72 -16.39 -3.14 4.61
N LEU A 73 -17.41 -2.34 4.87
CA LEU A 73 -17.28 -0.93 5.19
C LEU A 73 -17.27 -0.76 6.71
N LEU A 74 -16.17 -0.25 7.25
CA LEU A 74 -16.04 0.15 8.64
C LEU A 74 -16.27 1.65 8.77
N ASP A 75 -16.94 2.08 9.85
CA ASP A 75 -17.02 3.50 10.21
C ASP A 75 -15.75 3.99 10.93
N HIS A 76 -15.75 5.28 11.28
CA HIS A 76 -14.66 5.95 12.00
C HIS A 76 -14.35 5.40 13.40
N GLN A 77 -15.15 4.48 13.93
CA GLN A 77 -14.87 3.72 15.15
C GLN A 77 -14.67 2.22 14.89
N ALA A 78 -14.28 1.84 13.67
CA ALA A 78 -14.05 0.46 13.25
C ALA A 78 -15.29 -0.46 13.36
N ARG A 79 -16.50 0.10 13.41
CA ARG A 79 -17.74 -0.69 13.47
C ARG A 79 -18.20 -1.01 12.06
N LEU A 80 -18.67 -2.24 11.86
CA LEU A 80 -19.23 -2.67 10.58
C LEU A 80 -20.49 -1.86 10.22
N ALA A 81 -20.38 -1.05 9.16
CA ALA A 81 -21.47 -0.23 8.62
C ALA A 81 -22.20 -0.94 7.47
N CYS A 82 -21.48 -1.63 6.59
CA CYS A 82 -22.04 -2.31 5.41
C CYS A 82 -21.24 -3.55 5.01
N THR A 83 -21.91 -4.58 4.51
CA THR A 83 -21.29 -5.70 3.79
C THR A 83 -21.62 -5.63 2.30
N VAL A 84 -20.60 -5.50 1.45
CA VAL A 84 -20.70 -5.64 0.00
C VAL A 84 -20.40 -7.08 -0.36
N LYS A 85 -21.36 -7.77 -0.98
CA LYS A 85 -21.23 -9.16 -1.45
C LYS A 85 -20.83 -9.13 -2.91
N LEU A 86 -19.66 -9.64 -3.24
CA LEU A 86 -19.21 -9.70 -4.63
C LEU A 86 -19.85 -10.91 -5.32
N ASP A 87 -20.74 -10.63 -6.27
CA ASP A 87 -21.40 -11.67 -7.06
C ASP A 87 -20.43 -12.28 -8.07
N ASP A 88 -20.59 -13.58 -8.34
CA ASP A 88 -19.75 -14.34 -9.29
C ASP A 88 -18.25 -14.34 -8.95
N VAL A 89 -17.89 -14.08 -7.68
CA VAL A 89 -16.51 -14.08 -7.18
C VAL A 89 -16.28 -15.24 -6.22
N THR A 90 -15.08 -15.80 -6.24
CA THR A 90 -14.56 -16.70 -5.20
C THR A 90 -13.33 -16.04 -4.59
N ASN A 91 -13.29 -15.89 -3.26
CA ASN A 91 -12.07 -15.49 -2.58
C ASN A 91 -11.12 -16.71 -2.52
N ARG A 92 -10.08 -16.69 -3.35
CA ARG A 92 -9.05 -17.72 -3.34
C ARG A 92 -7.91 -17.37 -2.37
N ASP A 93 -7.38 -16.16 -2.47
CA ASP A 93 -6.28 -15.60 -1.66
C ASP A 93 -6.34 -14.06 -1.82
N MET A 94 -7.42 -13.45 -1.29
CA MET A 94 -7.58 -11.99 -1.26
C MET A 94 -6.68 -11.39 -0.20
N GLU A 95 -5.69 -10.60 -0.60
CA GLU A 95 -4.65 -10.09 0.31
C GLU A 95 -4.76 -8.60 0.58
N ASP A 96 -5.09 -7.79 -0.44
CA ASP A 96 -5.06 -6.33 -0.26
C ASP A 96 -6.19 -5.61 -0.99
N ILE A 97 -6.45 -4.38 -0.55
CA ILE A 97 -7.52 -3.52 -1.05
C ILE A 97 -7.05 -2.09 -1.18
N ALA A 98 -7.43 -1.44 -2.27
CA ALA A 98 -7.11 -0.06 -2.53
C ALA A 98 -8.35 0.70 -3.00
N GLU A 99 -8.34 2.02 -2.84
CA GLU A 99 -9.36 2.92 -3.38
C GLU A 99 -8.69 3.98 -4.26
N GLY A 100 -9.25 4.22 -5.43
CA GLY A 100 -8.78 5.31 -6.28
C GLY A 100 -9.67 5.63 -7.47
N ILE A 101 -9.10 6.39 -8.41
CA ILE A 101 -9.77 6.75 -9.67
C ILE A 101 -10.05 5.51 -10.51
N GLY A 102 -11.04 5.59 -11.41
CA GLY A 102 -11.33 4.49 -12.33
C GLY A 102 -11.91 4.96 -13.67
N PRO A 103 -12.70 4.12 -14.37
CA PRO A 103 -13.09 4.36 -15.76
C PRO A 103 -13.98 5.59 -15.95
N VAL A 104 -14.77 5.97 -14.94
CA VAL A 104 -15.61 7.17 -15.00
C VAL A 104 -14.90 8.32 -14.29
N LYS A 105 -14.61 9.39 -15.03
CA LYS A 105 -13.97 10.61 -14.51
C LYS A 105 -14.74 11.17 -13.31
N GLY A 106 -14.02 11.50 -12.23
CA GLY A 106 -14.60 12.06 -11.00
C GLY A 106 -15.40 11.06 -10.17
N LYS A 107 -15.26 9.76 -10.45
CA LYS A 107 -15.79 8.67 -9.62
C LYS A 107 -14.63 7.86 -9.04
N HIS A 108 -14.93 7.30 -7.87
CA HIS A 108 -14.02 6.52 -7.05
C HIS A 108 -14.42 5.05 -7.10
N TYR A 109 -13.44 4.18 -6.94
CA TYR A 109 -13.56 2.76 -7.13
C TYR A 109 -12.74 2.03 -6.08
N VAL A 110 -13.31 0.94 -5.58
CA VAL A 110 -12.62 0.00 -4.70
C VAL A 110 -12.05 -1.12 -5.56
N TYR A 111 -10.79 -1.45 -5.31
CA TYR A 111 -10.01 -2.48 -5.98
C TYR A 111 -9.61 -3.53 -4.95
N VAL A 112 -10.01 -4.79 -5.14
CA VAL A 112 -9.67 -5.91 -4.24
C VAL A 112 -8.76 -6.87 -4.98
N GLY A 113 -7.59 -7.15 -4.41
CA GLY A 113 -6.59 -8.04 -4.99
C GLY A 113 -6.72 -9.46 -4.48
N ASP A 114 -7.16 -10.40 -5.33
CA ASP A 114 -6.98 -11.84 -5.15
C ASP A 114 -5.63 -12.26 -5.74
N ILE A 115 -4.58 -11.84 -5.03
CA ILE A 115 -3.18 -11.76 -5.48
C ILE A 115 -2.22 -12.64 -4.69
N GLY A 116 -2.65 -13.20 -3.55
CA GLY A 116 -1.87 -14.14 -2.77
C GLY A 116 -1.62 -15.44 -3.52
N ASP A 117 -0.46 -16.05 -3.26
CA ASP A 117 -0.10 -17.36 -3.79
C ASP A 117 0.97 -18.02 -2.89
N ASN A 118 0.61 -18.30 -1.64
CA ASN A 118 1.50 -18.91 -0.64
C ASN A 118 2.34 -20.09 -1.18
N GLY A 119 1.76 -20.88 -2.11
CA GLY A 119 2.38 -22.04 -2.72
C GLY A 119 3.15 -21.80 -4.03
N GLY A 120 3.12 -20.59 -4.60
CA GLY A 120 3.80 -20.23 -5.85
C GLY A 120 3.31 -21.03 -7.07
N LYS A 121 2.01 -21.29 -7.17
CA LYS A 121 1.41 -22.18 -8.19
C LYS A 121 0.31 -21.51 -9.03
N ARG A 122 -0.10 -20.29 -8.70
CA ARG A 122 -1.15 -19.55 -9.40
C ARG A 122 -0.63 -18.99 -10.72
N LYS A 123 -1.09 -19.57 -11.82
CA LYS A 123 -0.85 -19.02 -13.16
C LYS A 123 -1.43 -17.60 -13.31
N HIS A 124 -2.61 -17.38 -12.72
CA HIS A 124 -3.28 -16.10 -12.77
C HIS A 124 -3.68 -15.64 -11.37
N ILE A 125 -3.62 -14.32 -11.18
CA ILE A 125 -4.21 -13.58 -10.07
C ILE A 125 -5.30 -12.66 -10.60
N ARG A 126 -6.12 -12.09 -9.71
CA ARG A 126 -7.24 -11.23 -10.12
C ARG A 126 -7.30 -9.95 -9.33
N ILE A 127 -7.81 -8.91 -9.99
CA ILE A 127 -8.24 -7.68 -9.36
C ILE A 127 -9.72 -7.50 -9.65
N TYR A 128 -10.49 -7.32 -8.60
CA TYR A 128 -11.91 -7.00 -8.67
C TYR A 128 -12.09 -5.51 -8.47
N ARG A 129 -12.85 -4.85 -9.34
CA ARG A 129 -13.15 -3.42 -9.22
C ARG A 129 -14.65 -3.18 -9.18
N PHE A 130 -15.10 -2.39 -8.22
CA PHE A 130 -16.45 -1.85 -8.24
C PHE A 130 -16.47 -0.36 -7.91
N LYS A 131 -17.51 0.32 -8.36
CA LYS A 131 -17.70 1.75 -8.10
C LYS A 131 -18.01 1.96 -6.63
N GLU A 132 -17.27 2.86 -6.00
CA GLU A 132 -17.48 3.21 -4.60
C GLU A 132 -18.83 3.92 -4.42
N PRO A 133 -19.71 3.46 -3.51
CA PRO A 133 -20.92 4.17 -3.15
C PRO A 133 -20.59 5.55 -2.56
N THR A 134 -21.42 6.56 -2.83
CA THR A 134 -21.23 7.91 -2.26
C THR A 134 -21.92 8.12 -0.91
N LYS A 135 -22.57 7.07 -0.41
CA LYS A 135 -23.24 6.99 0.88
C LYS A 135 -23.41 5.52 1.24
N ILE A 136 -23.61 5.24 2.52
CA ILE A 136 -23.87 3.87 3.01
C ILE A 136 -25.16 3.35 2.34
N PRO A 137 -25.09 2.28 1.54
CA PRO A 137 -26.26 1.80 0.78
C PRO A 137 -27.26 1.03 1.65
N GLY A 138 -26.87 0.67 2.89
CA GLY A 138 -27.63 -0.14 3.82
C GLY A 138 -26.69 -1.10 4.57
N LYS A 139 -27.25 -2.08 5.29
CA LYS A 139 -26.44 -3.08 6.01
C LYS A 139 -25.76 -4.09 5.07
N SER A 140 -26.34 -4.34 3.90
CA SER A 140 -25.79 -5.26 2.91
C SER A 140 -26.19 -4.83 1.50
N LEU A 141 -25.33 -5.10 0.52
CA LEU A 141 -25.56 -4.86 -0.91
C LEU A 141 -24.85 -5.95 -1.71
N HIS A 142 -25.44 -6.37 -2.83
CA HIS A 142 -24.81 -7.22 -3.84
C HIS A 142 -24.24 -6.38 -4.97
N ILE A 143 -23.02 -6.67 -5.40
CA ILE A 143 -22.35 -6.02 -6.53
C ILE A 143 -21.64 -7.07 -7.36
N ARG A 144 -21.88 -7.07 -8.67
CA ARG A 144 -21.00 -7.73 -9.63
C ARG A 144 -19.83 -6.81 -9.96
N PRO A 145 -18.57 -7.16 -9.62
CA PRO A 145 -17.41 -6.34 -9.94
C PRO A 145 -16.94 -6.55 -11.39
N ASP A 146 -16.21 -5.59 -11.93
CA ASP A 146 -15.35 -5.83 -13.09
C ASP A 146 -14.15 -6.70 -12.67
N VAL A 147 -13.77 -7.66 -13.49
CA VAL A 147 -12.64 -8.55 -13.23
C VAL A 147 -11.49 -8.28 -14.20
N LEU A 148 -10.28 -8.03 -13.66
CA LEU A 148 -9.03 -8.06 -14.41
C LEU A 148 -8.25 -9.31 -14.02
N THR A 149 -7.90 -10.15 -15.00
CA THR A 149 -7.04 -11.31 -14.79
C THR A 149 -5.60 -10.94 -15.16
N LEU A 150 -4.66 -11.24 -14.26
CA LEU A 150 -3.25 -10.88 -14.41
C LEU A 150 -2.35 -12.10 -14.38
N GLU A 151 -1.26 -12.02 -15.13
CA GLU A 151 -0.17 -13.00 -15.13
C GLU A 151 1.17 -12.32 -14.82
N TYR A 152 1.99 -12.97 -14.01
CA TYR A 152 3.37 -12.56 -13.81
C TYR A 152 4.25 -12.99 -15.00
N PRO A 153 5.24 -12.17 -15.42
CA PRO A 153 6.02 -12.44 -16.63
C PRO A 153 6.95 -13.65 -16.48
N ASN A 154 7.35 -14.00 -15.24
CA ASN A 154 8.34 -15.02 -14.93
C ASN A 154 7.76 -16.16 -14.07
N GLY A 155 6.46 -16.42 -14.21
CA GLY A 155 5.73 -17.44 -13.46
C GLY A 155 5.18 -16.95 -12.12
N PRO A 156 4.46 -17.83 -11.40
CA PRO A 156 3.69 -17.48 -10.22
C PRO A 156 4.51 -16.80 -9.12
N ARG A 157 3.84 -15.96 -8.33
CA ARG A 157 4.43 -15.11 -7.32
C ARG A 157 3.40 -14.80 -6.25
N ASP A 158 3.82 -14.93 -5.00
CA ASP A 158 3.04 -14.52 -3.85
C ASP A 158 3.17 -13.01 -3.62
N ALA A 159 2.05 -12.31 -3.47
CA ALA A 159 1.99 -10.86 -3.35
C ALA A 159 0.85 -10.42 -2.45
N GLU A 160 1.05 -9.30 -1.76
CA GLU A 160 0.21 -8.88 -0.63
C GLU A 160 -0.03 -7.38 -0.65
N THR A 161 0.27 -6.73 -1.77
CA THR A 161 0.17 -5.27 -1.85
C THR A 161 -0.33 -4.87 -3.20
N LEU A 162 -1.39 -4.05 -3.18
CA LEU A 162 -2.06 -3.51 -4.34
C LEU A 162 -2.04 -1.98 -4.25
N LEU A 163 -1.44 -1.32 -5.24
CA LEU A 163 -1.36 0.14 -5.28
C LEU A 163 -2.05 0.68 -6.52
N ILE A 164 -2.85 1.74 -6.34
CA ILE A 164 -3.52 2.46 -7.44
C ILE A 164 -2.86 3.82 -7.62
N ASP A 165 -2.20 4.03 -8.75
CA ASP A 165 -1.54 5.31 -9.06
C ASP A 165 -2.49 6.26 -9.80
N PRO A 166 -3.00 7.33 -9.15
CA PRO A 166 -3.92 8.26 -9.80
C PRO A 166 -3.24 9.18 -10.84
N ILE A 167 -1.92 9.37 -10.76
CA ILE A 167 -1.15 10.23 -11.67
C ILE A 167 -0.77 9.43 -12.93
N GLY A 168 -0.05 8.33 -12.75
CA GLY A 168 0.44 7.49 -13.86
C GLY A 168 -0.64 6.60 -14.46
N LYS A 169 -1.79 6.46 -13.78
CA LYS A 169 -2.91 5.58 -14.17
C LYS A 169 -2.45 4.16 -14.40
N LYS A 170 -1.80 3.59 -13.38
CA LYS A 170 -1.28 2.23 -13.35
C LYS A 170 -1.77 1.52 -12.09
N ILE A 171 -1.78 0.20 -12.14
CA ILE A 171 -1.89 -0.65 -10.96
C ILE A 171 -0.50 -1.22 -10.69
N TYR A 172 -0.08 -1.22 -9.43
CA TYR A 172 1.14 -1.89 -9.00
C TYR A 172 0.84 -3.00 -8.03
N ILE A 173 1.69 -4.02 -8.05
CA ILE A 173 1.66 -5.15 -7.13
C ILE A 173 3.06 -5.34 -6.53
N VAL A 174 3.16 -5.60 -5.23
CA VAL A 174 4.44 -5.92 -4.56
C VAL A 174 4.41 -7.34 -4.02
N SER A 175 5.45 -8.12 -4.32
CA SER A 175 5.58 -9.49 -3.79
C SER A 175 5.84 -9.49 -2.27
N LYS A 176 5.58 -10.60 -1.59
CA LYS A 176 5.62 -10.68 -0.12
C LYS A 176 7.02 -10.90 0.45
N ARG A 177 7.62 -12.04 0.12
CA ARG A 177 8.47 -12.78 1.07
C ARG A 177 9.87 -13.13 0.57
N GLU A 178 10.24 -12.71 -0.63
CA GLU A 178 11.62 -12.87 -1.09
C GLU A 178 12.58 -12.04 -0.23
N GLY A 179 13.87 -12.35 -0.26
CA GLY A 179 14.89 -11.52 0.40
C GLY A 179 14.94 -10.09 -0.13
N LYS A 180 14.44 -9.87 -1.35
CA LYS A 180 14.11 -8.56 -1.94
C LYS A 180 12.82 -8.69 -2.73
N VAL A 181 11.76 -8.05 -2.27
CA VAL A 181 10.46 -8.07 -2.97
C VAL A 181 10.55 -7.36 -4.32
N SER A 182 9.75 -7.80 -5.27
CA SER A 182 9.66 -7.22 -6.61
C SER A 182 8.44 -6.32 -6.74
N LEU A 183 8.63 -5.17 -7.40
CA LEU A 183 7.55 -4.28 -7.81
C LEU A 183 7.11 -4.66 -9.23
N TYR A 184 5.82 -4.88 -9.41
CA TYR A 184 5.19 -5.17 -10.69
C TYR A 184 4.20 -4.06 -11.06
N LYS A 185 3.92 -3.91 -12.35
CA LYS A 185 3.01 -2.88 -12.87
C LYS A 185 2.19 -3.37 -14.04
N THR A 186 0.95 -2.90 -14.15
CA THR A 186 0.11 -3.11 -15.34
C THR A 186 0.36 -2.05 -16.41
N ASN A 187 0.10 -2.36 -17.69
CA ASN A 187 0.20 -1.37 -18.76
C ASN A 187 -0.80 -0.21 -18.63
N GLN A 188 -1.93 -0.41 -17.94
CA GLN A 188 -2.93 0.63 -17.69
C GLN A 188 -3.78 0.30 -16.46
N LEU A 189 -4.32 1.33 -15.80
CA LEU A 189 -5.30 1.21 -14.71
C LEU A 189 -6.71 0.90 -15.23
N LEU A 190 -7.05 1.39 -16.41
CA LEU A 190 -8.39 1.27 -16.97
C LEU A 190 -8.52 -0.05 -17.74
N PHE A 191 -9.21 -1.00 -17.12
CA PHE A 191 -9.63 -2.27 -17.74
C PHE A 191 -11.15 -2.36 -17.81
N LYS A 192 -11.66 -3.27 -18.65
CA LYS A 192 -13.06 -3.72 -18.70
C LYS A 192 -13.21 -5.08 -18.03
N ASP A 193 -14.44 -5.41 -17.64
CA ASP A 193 -14.75 -6.74 -17.12
C ASP A 193 -14.28 -7.83 -18.10
N GLY A 194 -13.53 -8.82 -17.60
CA GLY A 194 -13.00 -9.95 -18.35
C GLY A 194 -11.66 -9.69 -19.07
N ASP A 195 -11.07 -8.50 -18.94
CA ASP A 195 -9.76 -8.22 -19.53
C ASP A 195 -8.66 -9.09 -18.91
N ASN A 196 -7.62 -9.34 -19.70
CA ASN A 196 -6.40 -10.03 -19.29
C ASN A 196 -5.19 -9.13 -19.54
N ALA A 197 -4.19 -9.17 -18.66
CA ALA A 197 -2.92 -8.47 -18.87
C ALA A 197 -1.75 -9.20 -18.23
N THR A 198 -0.57 -9.07 -18.84
CA THR A 198 0.69 -9.49 -18.24
C THR A 198 1.32 -8.33 -17.49
N LEU A 199 1.80 -8.60 -16.28
CA LEU A 199 2.54 -7.63 -15.48
C LEU A 199 3.94 -7.41 -16.04
N GLU A 200 4.41 -6.18 -15.92
CA GLU A 200 5.81 -5.82 -16.10
C GLU A 200 6.51 -5.90 -14.74
N GLN A 201 7.62 -6.64 -14.64
CA GLN A 201 8.49 -6.59 -13.46
C GLN A 201 9.43 -5.39 -13.58
N LEU A 202 9.44 -4.52 -12.57
CA LEU A 202 10.19 -3.27 -12.59
C LEU A 202 11.50 -3.39 -11.80
N ILE A 203 11.46 -3.00 -10.52
CA ILE A 203 12.61 -2.97 -9.62
C ILE A 203 12.44 -4.00 -8.51
N THR A 204 13.53 -4.27 -7.80
CA THR A 204 13.49 -4.97 -6.52
C THR A 204 13.71 -3.98 -5.38
N LEU A 205 13.00 -4.18 -4.28
CA LEU A 205 13.09 -3.36 -3.08
C LEU A 205 13.83 -4.17 -2.00
N PRO A 206 14.68 -3.54 -1.18
CA PRO A 206 15.47 -4.23 -0.16
C PRO A 206 14.66 -4.57 1.10
N TYR A 207 13.42 -5.04 0.91
CA TYR A 207 12.47 -5.39 1.98
C TYR A 207 11.94 -6.81 1.76
N THR A 208 11.32 -7.35 2.80
CA THR A 208 10.71 -8.68 2.83
C THR A 208 9.54 -8.66 3.82
N TRP A 209 8.68 -9.67 3.72
CA TRP A 209 7.44 -9.77 4.50
C TRP A 209 6.58 -8.50 4.43
N VAL A 210 6.41 -7.98 3.20
CA VAL A 210 5.48 -6.90 2.91
C VAL A 210 4.05 -7.43 3.01
N THR A 211 3.17 -6.72 3.71
CA THR A 211 1.78 -7.17 3.98
C THR A 211 0.73 -6.26 3.37
N SER A 212 1.06 -5.01 3.01
CA SER A 212 0.14 -4.05 2.39
C SER A 212 0.88 -2.78 1.99
N GLY A 213 0.22 -1.88 1.27
CA GLY A 213 0.72 -0.55 0.94
C GLY A 213 -0.39 0.33 0.38
N ASP A 214 -0.11 1.64 0.25
CA ASP A 214 -1.07 2.58 -0.33
C ASP A 214 -0.36 3.71 -1.08
N ILE A 215 -1.08 4.33 -2.01
CA ILE A 215 -0.70 5.57 -2.67
C ILE A 215 -1.78 6.61 -2.34
N SER A 216 -1.36 7.77 -1.83
CA SER A 216 -2.28 8.85 -1.48
C SER A 216 -3.16 9.28 -2.65
N LYS A 217 -4.32 9.88 -2.35
CA LYS A 217 -5.30 10.27 -3.38
C LYS A 217 -4.77 11.31 -4.38
N ASP A 218 -3.78 12.11 -3.97
CA ASP A 218 -3.06 13.04 -4.83
C ASP A 218 -1.84 12.42 -5.54
N GLY A 219 -1.53 11.15 -5.26
CA GLY A 219 -0.47 10.36 -5.86
C GLY A 219 0.94 10.69 -5.39
N ARG A 220 1.10 11.52 -4.34
CA ARG A 220 2.40 12.05 -3.87
C ARG A 220 3.06 11.25 -2.78
N HIS A 221 2.31 10.42 -2.07
CA HIS A 221 2.81 9.67 -0.92
C HIS A 221 2.60 8.20 -1.18
N ILE A 222 3.68 7.43 -1.05
CA ILE A 222 3.67 5.98 -1.24
C ILE A 222 4.11 5.38 0.08
N VAL A 223 3.32 4.46 0.61
CA VAL A 223 3.71 3.64 1.77
C VAL A 223 3.66 2.17 1.43
N ILE A 224 4.61 1.41 1.97
CA ILE A 224 4.47 -0.04 2.10
C ILE A 224 4.69 -0.41 3.56
N LYS A 225 3.96 -1.41 4.01
CA LYS A 225 4.02 -1.95 5.35
C LYS A 225 4.59 -3.36 5.28
N THR A 226 5.47 -3.68 6.23
CA THR A 226 5.87 -5.05 6.55
C THR A 226 5.28 -5.48 7.89
N LEU A 227 5.58 -6.69 8.33
CA LEU A 227 5.26 -7.12 9.70
C LEU A 227 5.85 -6.20 10.78
N THR A 228 6.98 -5.53 10.51
CA THR A 228 7.75 -4.80 11.53
C THR A 228 7.90 -3.31 11.29
N ASP A 229 7.63 -2.82 10.09
CA ASP A 229 7.97 -1.46 9.68
C ASP A 229 6.95 -0.87 8.70
N VAL A 230 6.89 0.46 8.66
CA VAL A 230 6.24 1.23 7.60
C VAL A 230 7.30 2.05 6.88
N TYR A 231 7.40 1.86 5.56
CA TYR A 231 8.34 2.54 4.68
C TYR A 231 7.58 3.55 3.82
N TYR A 232 8.13 4.74 3.65
CA TYR A 232 7.53 5.87 2.97
C TYR A 232 8.45 6.47 1.91
N TRP A 233 7.84 6.87 0.81
CA TRP A 233 8.44 7.71 -0.21
C TRP A 233 7.53 8.88 -0.55
N HIS A 234 8.11 10.08 -0.54
CA HIS A 234 7.55 11.21 -1.25
C HIS A 234 7.86 11.06 -2.75
N ARG A 235 6.84 11.12 -3.61
CA ARG A 235 6.97 11.08 -5.07
C ARG A 235 7.01 12.50 -5.65
N ASN A 236 8.15 12.83 -6.25
CA ASN A 236 8.38 14.15 -6.82
C ASN A 236 7.50 14.40 -8.06
N ALA A 237 7.38 15.67 -8.45
CA ALA A 237 6.77 16.04 -9.72
C ALA A 237 7.42 15.30 -10.89
N ASN A 238 6.61 14.75 -11.79
CA ASN A 238 7.03 13.98 -12.98
C ASN A 238 7.81 12.68 -12.70
N GLU A 239 7.94 12.27 -11.45
CA GLU A 239 8.50 10.96 -11.09
C GLU A 239 7.45 9.87 -11.29
N THR A 240 7.84 8.67 -11.71
CA THR A 240 6.98 7.48 -11.63
C THR A 240 7.03 6.85 -10.24
N VAL A 241 6.17 5.89 -9.95
CA VAL A 241 6.18 5.19 -8.66
C VAL A 241 7.49 4.42 -8.50
N GLU A 242 7.94 3.70 -9.52
CA GLU A 242 9.18 2.94 -9.50
C GLU A 242 10.42 3.83 -9.38
N GLN A 243 10.41 5.03 -9.95
CA GLN A 243 11.50 6.00 -9.76
C GLN A 243 11.56 6.50 -8.32
N ALA A 244 10.41 6.80 -7.72
CA ALA A 244 10.35 7.21 -6.32
C ALA A 244 10.82 6.09 -5.38
N MET A 245 10.32 4.87 -5.59
CA MET A 245 10.63 3.70 -4.75
C MET A 245 12.05 3.15 -4.96
N ALA A 246 12.75 3.53 -6.04
CA ALA A 246 14.16 3.22 -6.23
C ALA A 246 15.08 4.00 -5.27
N ARG A 247 14.60 5.10 -4.68
CA ARG A 247 15.33 5.85 -3.65
C ARG A 247 15.16 5.17 -2.27
N PRO A 248 16.08 5.40 -1.32
CA PRO A 248 15.90 4.92 0.05
C PRO A 248 14.59 5.45 0.66
N ALA A 249 13.84 4.57 1.32
CA ALA A 249 12.63 4.96 2.04
C ALA A 249 12.96 5.71 3.32
N GLN A 250 12.06 6.61 3.71
CA GLN A 250 11.94 7.04 5.09
C GLN A 250 11.14 5.99 5.88
N ARG A 251 11.52 5.74 7.13
CA ARG A 251 10.68 4.93 8.03
C ARG A 251 9.69 5.85 8.74
N LEU A 252 8.42 5.45 8.76
CA LEU A 252 7.38 6.12 9.53
C LEU A 252 7.19 5.45 10.90
N PRO A 253 6.62 6.17 11.89
CA PRO A 253 6.26 5.58 13.18
C PRO A 253 5.36 4.35 13.03
N TYR A 254 5.68 3.25 13.69
CA TYR A 254 4.84 2.06 13.66
C TYR A 254 5.01 1.30 14.97
N THR A 255 3.89 0.97 15.58
CA THR A 255 3.85 0.03 16.71
C THR A 255 3.56 -1.34 16.13
N ILE A 256 4.48 -2.29 16.29
CA ILE A 256 4.33 -3.64 15.74
C ILE A 256 3.04 -4.25 16.27
N GLU A 257 2.17 -4.66 15.36
CA GLU A 257 0.92 -5.32 15.65
C GLU A 257 1.08 -6.84 15.53
N LYS A 258 0.33 -7.58 16.35
CA LYS A 258 0.23 -9.04 16.19
C LYS A 258 -0.62 -9.32 14.95
N GLN A 259 -0.04 -9.98 13.95
CA GLN A 259 -0.69 -10.19 12.64
C GLN A 259 -1.15 -8.85 12.03
N GLY A 260 -0.26 -7.86 12.02
CA GLY A 260 -0.55 -6.59 11.34
C GLY A 260 -0.52 -6.81 9.84
N GLU A 261 -1.61 -6.46 9.15
CA GLU A 261 -1.79 -6.76 7.73
C GLU A 261 -1.84 -5.46 6.91
N GLY A 262 -2.97 -4.74 6.96
CA GLY A 262 -3.26 -3.61 6.07
C GLY A 262 -2.72 -2.24 6.51
N ILE A 263 -2.48 -1.36 5.52
CA ILE A 263 -2.23 0.07 5.72
C ILE A 263 -2.94 0.93 4.66
N THR A 264 -3.45 2.10 5.05
CA THR A 264 -3.96 3.11 4.11
C THR A 264 -3.59 4.53 4.53
N ILE A 265 -3.34 5.40 3.55
CA ILE A 265 -3.16 6.84 3.76
C ILE A 265 -4.55 7.49 3.82
N THR A 266 -4.75 8.37 4.79
CA THR A 266 -5.99 9.15 4.92
C THR A 266 -6.18 10.09 3.72
N PRO A 267 -7.42 10.36 3.27
CA PRO A 267 -7.65 11.21 2.09
C PRO A 267 -7.13 12.65 2.23
N GLY A 268 -6.97 13.14 3.46
CA GLY A 268 -6.43 14.46 3.78
C GLY A 268 -4.91 14.53 3.86
N ASN A 269 -4.20 13.41 3.70
CA ASN A 269 -2.74 13.31 3.91
C ASN A 269 -2.30 13.81 5.31
N ASP A 270 -3.12 13.59 6.34
CA ASP A 270 -2.84 13.97 7.74
C ASP A 270 -2.46 12.77 8.61
N GLY A 271 -2.34 11.60 8.00
CA GLY A 271 -1.83 10.38 8.62
C GLY A 271 -2.15 9.12 7.83
N TYR A 272 -1.95 7.97 8.47
CA TYR A 272 -2.26 6.65 7.93
C TYR A 272 -2.92 5.77 8.99
N VAL A 273 -3.65 4.77 8.52
CA VAL A 273 -4.41 3.83 9.33
C VAL A 273 -3.90 2.41 9.07
N THR A 274 -3.77 1.61 10.13
CA THR A 274 -3.41 0.19 10.04
C THR A 274 -4.50 -0.70 10.65
N ILE A 275 -4.54 -1.94 10.17
CA ILE A 275 -5.46 -3.00 10.60
C ILE A 275 -4.68 -4.30 10.82
N SER A 276 -5.20 -5.15 11.70
CA SER A 276 -4.64 -6.47 11.99
C SER A 276 -5.68 -7.57 11.85
N GLU A 277 -5.22 -8.76 11.47
CA GLU A 277 -6.00 -9.99 11.58
C GLU A 277 -6.25 -10.36 13.05
N GLY A 278 -7.44 -10.93 13.29
CA GLY A 278 -7.84 -11.46 14.57
C GLY A 278 -9.21 -10.99 15.01
N LYS A 279 -9.58 -11.37 16.22
CA LYS A 279 -10.81 -10.92 16.89
C LYS A 279 -10.52 -9.72 17.77
N ASP A 280 -11.45 -8.78 17.80
CA ASP A 280 -11.38 -7.57 18.64
C ASP A 280 -10.05 -6.81 18.42
N THR A 281 -9.62 -6.73 17.16
CA THR A 281 -8.38 -6.04 16.79
C THR A 281 -8.60 -4.53 16.70
N PRO A 282 -7.63 -3.72 17.14
CA PRO A 282 -7.72 -2.27 17.01
C PRO A 282 -7.51 -1.85 15.56
N VAL A 283 -8.21 -0.79 15.14
CA VAL A 283 -7.83 0.01 13.98
C VAL A 283 -7.05 1.22 14.49
N ASN A 284 -5.81 1.35 14.05
CA ASN A 284 -4.85 2.32 14.58
C ASN A 284 -4.64 3.47 13.61
N PHE A 285 -4.77 4.71 14.07
CA PHE A 285 -4.44 5.91 13.31
C PHE A 285 -3.12 6.51 13.80
N TYR A 286 -2.22 6.79 12.86
CA TYR A 286 -0.97 7.49 13.09
C TYR A 286 -1.05 8.86 12.46
N GLN A 287 -1.12 9.91 13.28
CA GLN A 287 -1.08 11.28 12.79
C GLN A 287 0.31 11.56 12.20
N TRP A 288 0.35 11.98 10.94
CA TRP A 288 1.60 12.26 10.25
C TRP A 288 1.40 13.33 9.20
N LYS A 289 2.35 14.26 9.11
CA LYS A 289 2.37 15.27 8.05
C LYS A 289 3.42 14.87 7.03
N PHE A 290 2.96 14.40 5.87
CA PHE A 290 3.81 13.87 4.81
C PHE A 290 4.65 14.91 4.06
#